data_AF-A0A367B4T2-F1
#
_entry.id   AF-A0A367B4T2-F1
#
_cell.length_a   1.000
_cell.length_b   1.000
_cell.length_c   1.000
_cell.angle_alpha   90.00
_cell.angle_beta   90.00
_cell.angle_gamma   90.00
#
_symmetry.space_group_name_H-M   'P 1'
#
loop_
_entity.id
_entity.type
_entity.pdbx_description
1 polymer ?
#
loop_
_entity_poly.entity_id
_entity_poly.type
_entity_poly.pdbx_seq_one_letter_code
_entity_poly.pdbx_strand_id
1 'polypeptide(L)'
;MHQVDESGGRRLVDLAVDAGVTATDDLGDPSITDLSTTRFELRTDTVSATRDVYGLGYGSVLPAPGASGLTPDQLAGRDRLSGLLAQLEDPASALGPDRVRGPEPYEPEAVAAVFTPFVQPSWDPVPPARPWPGPPLPGALDGPGLDCVLVTGDALGPVLDAAADATDRTPWTTSDGQRWTVVLRVLLPHENGCEDLPTR
;
A
#
# COMPACT_ATOMS: atom_id res chain seq x y z
N MET A 1 9.41 3.10 9.54
CA MET A 1 8.40 4.13 9.81
C MET A 1 9.10 5.34 10.40
N HIS A 2 8.85 6.52 9.83
CA HIS A 2 9.32 7.80 10.38
C HIS A 2 8.24 8.39 11.28
N GLN A 3 8.64 8.90 12.44
CA GLN A 3 7.76 9.70 13.28
C GLN A 3 8.01 11.17 12.99
N VAL A 4 6.95 11.89 12.68
CA VAL A 4 7.01 13.32 12.36
C VAL A 4 6.20 14.08 13.42
N ASP A 5 6.74 15.18 13.93
CA ASP A 5 5.99 16.03 14.86
C ASP A 5 4.81 16.74 14.17
N GLU A 6 3.93 17.37 14.95
CA GLU A 6 2.73 18.03 14.40
C GLU A 6 3.06 19.11 13.36
N SER A 7 4.15 19.86 13.57
CA SER A 7 4.57 20.92 12.64
C SER A 7 5.10 20.34 11.33
N GLY A 8 5.86 19.24 11.40
CA GLY A 8 6.34 18.50 10.26
C GLY A 8 5.19 17.83 9.50
N GLY A 9 4.19 17.31 10.20
CA GLY A 9 2.98 16.75 9.59
C GLY A 9 2.22 17.78 8.77
N ARG A 10 1.97 18.98 9.33
CA ARG A 10 1.37 20.11 8.58
C ARG A 10 2.22 20.50 7.38
N ARG A 11 3.55 20.53 7.54
CA ARG A 11 4.46 20.83 6.43
C ARG A 11 4.39 19.79 5.31
N LEU A 12 4.25 18.51 5.62
CA LEU A 12 4.05 17.46 4.60
C LEU A 12 2.72 17.64 3.84
N VAL A 13 1.66 18.06 4.54
CA VAL A 13 0.38 18.41 3.89
C VAL A 13 0.59 19.58 2.93
N ASP A 14 1.26 20.65 3.36
CA ASP A 14 1.55 21.81 2.50
C ASP A 14 2.37 21.39 1.26
N LEU A 15 3.41 20.57 1.46
CA LEU A 15 4.23 20.04 0.36
C LEU A 15 3.40 19.22 -0.64
N ALA A 16 2.45 18.41 -0.16
CA ALA A 16 1.56 17.64 -1.01
C ALA A 16 0.60 18.54 -1.83
N VAL A 17 0.03 19.56 -1.19
CA VAL A 17 -0.83 20.55 -1.86
C VAL A 17 -0.03 21.34 -2.90
N ASP A 18 1.14 21.86 -2.53
CA ASP A 18 2.04 22.63 -3.40
C ASP A 18 2.54 21.81 -4.60
N ALA A 19 2.76 20.51 -4.41
CA ALA A 19 3.15 19.60 -5.49
C ALA A 19 2.00 19.29 -6.47
N GLY A 20 0.75 19.56 -6.07
CA GLY A 20 -0.44 19.36 -6.91
C GLY A 20 -1.18 18.06 -6.66
N VAL A 21 -1.09 17.46 -5.47
CA VAL A 21 -1.89 16.27 -5.11
C VAL A 21 -3.40 16.56 -5.15
N THR A 22 -3.81 17.78 -4.81
CA THR A 22 -5.21 18.22 -4.88
C THR A 22 -5.58 18.84 -6.24
N ALA A 23 -4.65 18.90 -7.18
CA ALA A 23 -4.87 19.55 -8.47
C ALA A 23 -5.58 18.59 -9.46
N THR A 24 -6.26 19.17 -10.45
CA THR A 24 -7.06 18.42 -11.43
C THR A 24 -6.55 18.59 -12.87
N ASP A 25 -5.37 19.19 -13.05
CA ASP A 25 -4.72 19.32 -14.35
C ASP A 25 -4.43 17.95 -14.96
N ASP A 26 -4.33 17.87 -16.28
CA ASP A 26 -3.93 16.64 -16.94
C ASP A 26 -2.41 16.44 -16.80
N LEU A 27 -1.98 15.27 -16.33
CA LEU A 27 -0.56 14.89 -16.21
C LEU A 27 -0.06 14.09 -17.42
N GLY A 28 -0.96 13.86 -18.39
CA GLY A 28 -0.69 13.13 -19.62
C GLY A 28 -0.48 11.64 -19.40
N ASP A 29 -0.62 10.91 -20.51
CA ASP A 29 -0.30 9.49 -20.59
C ASP A 29 0.85 9.33 -21.59
N PRO A 30 2.09 9.10 -21.12
CA PRO A 30 3.22 8.93 -22.01
C PRO A 30 3.04 7.70 -22.90
N SER A 31 3.54 7.73 -24.14
CA SER A 31 3.42 6.61 -25.09
C SER A 31 4.37 5.43 -24.76
N ILE A 32 4.27 4.92 -23.55
CA ILE A 32 5.00 3.77 -23.01
C ILE A 32 3.98 2.84 -22.37
N THR A 33 4.21 1.54 -22.40
CA THR A 33 3.29 0.54 -21.85
C THR A 33 3.93 -0.22 -20.69
N ASP A 34 3.09 -0.95 -19.95
CA ASP A 34 3.52 -1.90 -18.92
C ASP A 34 4.29 -1.30 -17.73
N LEU A 35 4.12 0.00 -17.47
CA LEU A 35 4.62 0.67 -16.27
C LEU A 35 3.61 0.67 -15.13
N SER A 36 4.11 0.92 -13.92
CA SER A 36 3.28 1.12 -12.73
C SER A 36 2.65 2.51 -12.68
N THR A 37 1.49 2.61 -12.03
CA THR A 37 0.87 3.89 -11.64
C THR A 37 1.31 4.25 -10.23
N THR A 38 1.82 5.46 -10.03
CA THR A 38 2.04 6.02 -8.69
C THR A 38 0.78 6.75 -8.24
N ARG A 39 0.25 6.37 -7.08
CA ARG A 39 -0.91 7.01 -6.45
C ARG A 39 -0.47 7.83 -5.24
N PHE A 40 -0.82 9.10 -5.21
CA PHE A 40 -0.71 9.96 -4.03
C PHE A 40 -2.08 10.07 -3.39
N GLU A 41 -2.16 9.83 -2.08
CA GLU A 41 -3.36 10.07 -1.29
C GLU A 41 -3.08 11.10 -0.20
N LEU A 42 -3.87 12.17 -0.17
CA LEU A 42 -3.88 13.15 0.90
C LEU A 42 -5.21 13.05 1.64
N ARG A 43 -5.15 12.66 2.91
CA ARG A 43 -6.31 12.62 3.80
C ARG A 43 -6.04 13.45 5.04
N THR A 44 -6.91 14.40 5.30
CA THR A 44 -6.99 15.24 6.50
C THR A 44 -8.47 15.39 6.84
N ASP A 45 -8.79 16.00 7.98
CA ASP A 45 -10.19 16.26 8.37
C ASP A 45 -10.96 17.14 7.36
N THR A 46 -10.25 17.93 6.56
CA THR A 46 -10.83 18.91 5.63
C THR A 46 -10.53 18.66 4.16
N VAL A 47 -9.56 17.79 3.86
CA VAL A 47 -9.07 17.52 2.49
C VAL A 47 -8.97 16.01 2.30
N SER A 48 -9.64 15.51 1.27
CA SER A 48 -9.46 14.16 0.75
C SER A 48 -9.20 14.26 -0.75
N ALA A 49 -8.02 13.83 -1.19
CA ALA A 49 -7.62 13.87 -2.59
C ALA A 49 -6.78 12.65 -2.97
N THR A 50 -6.98 12.20 -4.21
CA THR A 50 -6.22 11.13 -4.84
C THR A 50 -5.68 11.63 -6.17
N ARG A 51 -4.39 11.42 -6.41
CA ARG A 51 -3.71 11.80 -7.65
C ARG A 51 -2.95 10.62 -8.21
N ASP A 52 -3.40 10.12 -9.35
CA ASP A 52 -2.78 8.98 -10.02
C ASP A 52 -1.91 9.45 -11.18
N VAL A 53 -0.70 8.90 -11.27
CA VAL A 53 0.27 9.25 -12.30
C VAL A 53 0.90 7.99 -12.87
N TYR A 54 0.51 7.64 -14.10
CA TYR A 54 1.09 6.52 -14.81
C TYR A 54 2.57 6.79 -15.17
N GLY A 55 3.46 5.83 -14.86
CA GLY A 55 4.87 5.89 -15.24
C GLY A 55 5.70 6.97 -14.55
N LEU A 56 5.30 7.47 -13.38
CA LEU A 56 6.01 8.57 -12.70
C LEU A 56 7.44 8.22 -12.29
N GLY A 57 7.66 7.07 -11.65
CA GLY A 57 8.98 6.60 -11.18
C GLY A 57 9.99 6.29 -12.29
N TYR A 58 9.58 6.42 -13.55
CA TYR A 58 10.38 6.16 -14.73
C TYR A 58 10.74 7.45 -15.50
N GLY A 59 10.57 8.63 -14.87
CA GLY A 59 10.81 9.93 -15.52
C GLY A 59 12.18 10.09 -16.20
N SER A 60 13.23 9.39 -15.74
CA SER A 60 14.56 9.42 -16.36
C SER A 60 14.70 8.61 -17.65
N VAL A 61 13.73 7.75 -17.98
CA VAL A 61 13.72 6.97 -19.24
C VAL A 61 12.75 7.53 -20.28
N LEU A 62 11.98 8.57 -19.94
CA LEU A 62 11.13 9.21 -20.93
C LEU A 62 12.00 9.97 -21.95
N PRO A 63 11.73 9.83 -23.26
CA PRO A 63 12.38 10.63 -24.28
C PRO A 63 12.20 12.14 -24.03
N ALA A 64 13.07 12.96 -24.65
CA ALA A 64 13.00 14.42 -24.58
C ALA A 64 11.56 14.96 -24.82
N PRO A 65 11.22 16.16 -24.28
CA PRO A 65 9.91 16.77 -24.46
C PRO A 65 9.43 16.71 -25.92
N GLY A 66 8.24 16.15 -26.15
CA GLY A 66 7.66 15.92 -27.48
C GLY A 66 7.88 14.52 -28.07
N ALA A 67 8.89 13.76 -27.62
CA ALA A 67 9.09 12.36 -28.02
C ALA A 67 8.38 11.35 -27.08
N SER A 68 8.01 11.79 -25.87
CA SER A 68 7.19 11.03 -24.90
C SER A 68 5.68 11.20 -25.09
N GLY A 69 5.24 12.13 -25.94
CA GLY A 69 3.83 12.51 -26.08
C GLY A 69 3.33 13.51 -25.01
N LEU A 70 4.21 13.97 -24.11
CA LEU A 70 3.86 14.90 -23.02
C LEU A 70 4.11 16.36 -23.39
N THR A 71 3.21 17.24 -22.94
CA THR A 71 3.37 18.70 -23.03
C THR A 71 4.33 19.22 -21.96
N PRO A 72 4.88 20.44 -22.12
CA PRO A 72 5.72 21.07 -21.10
C PRO A 72 5.02 21.21 -19.73
N ASP A 73 3.73 21.54 -19.71
CA ASP A 73 2.97 21.69 -18.47
C ASP A 73 2.75 20.35 -17.75
N GLN A 74 2.46 19.28 -18.52
CA GLN A 74 2.37 17.91 -17.99
C GLN A 74 3.70 17.47 -17.37
N LEU A 75 4.83 17.72 -18.07
CA LEU A 75 6.16 17.43 -17.54
C LEU A 75 6.43 18.19 -16.24
N ALA A 76 6.13 19.49 -16.19
CA ALA A 76 6.29 20.28 -14.98
C ALA A 76 5.44 19.78 -13.80
N GLY A 77 4.20 19.32 -14.06
CA GLY A 77 3.36 18.69 -13.04
C GLY A 77 3.94 17.39 -12.50
N ARG A 78 4.43 16.53 -13.39
CA ARG A 78 5.10 15.27 -13.04
C ARG A 78 6.39 15.50 -12.25
N ASP A 79 7.17 16.52 -12.60
CA ASP A 79 8.39 16.87 -11.88
C ASP A 79 8.09 17.30 -10.43
N ARG A 80 7.02 18.09 -10.21
CA ARG A 80 6.60 18.47 -8.86
C ARG A 80 6.22 17.26 -8.01
N LEU A 81 5.44 16.33 -8.56
CA LEU A 81 5.03 15.10 -7.87
C LEU A 81 6.20 14.14 -7.64
N SER A 82 7.17 14.09 -8.57
CA SER A 82 8.41 13.33 -8.37
C SER A 82 9.27 13.92 -7.25
N GLY A 83 9.34 15.26 -7.18
CA GLY A 83 9.99 15.98 -6.08
C GLY A 83 9.32 15.71 -4.72
N LEU A 84 7.98 15.67 -4.68
CA LEU A 84 7.24 15.27 -3.48
C LEU A 84 7.59 13.83 -3.07
N LEU A 85 7.59 12.88 -4.01
CA LEU A 85 7.93 11.49 -3.72
C LEU A 85 9.32 11.38 -3.08
N ALA A 86 10.33 12.06 -3.64
CA ALA A 86 11.68 12.08 -3.07
C ALA A 86 11.72 12.66 -1.65
N GLN A 87 10.90 13.69 -1.36
CA GLN A 87 10.79 14.26 -0.02
C GLN A 87 10.08 13.33 0.97
N LEU A 88 9.15 12.49 0.51
CA LEU A 88 8.48 11.49 1.33
C LEU A 88 9.36 10.27 1.62
N GLU A 89 10.27 9.93 0.70
CA GLU A 89 11.28 8.88 0.90
C GLU A 89 12.38 9.30 1.89
N ASP A 90 12.69 10.60 1.95
CA ASP A 90 13.63 11.18 2.94
C ASP A 90 13.02 12.40 3.66
N PRO A 91 12.08 12.18 4.60
CA PRO A 91 11.41 13.25 5.30
C PRO A 91 12.37 14.03 6.21
N ALA A 92 13.47 13.43 6.66
CA ALA A 92 14.45 14.10 7.51
C ALA A 92 15.16 15.23 6.73
N SER A 93 15.53 14.98 5.47
CA SER A 93 16.06 16.02 4.59
C SER A 93 15.03 17.09 4.24
N ALA A 94 13.76 16.70 4.03
CA ALA A 94 12.69 17.63 3.63
C ALA A 94 12.22 18.55 4.78
N LEU A 95 12.14 18.03 6.00
CA LEU A 95 11.55 18.72 7.15
C LEU A 95 12.60 19.24 8.14
N GLY A 96 13.84 18.76 8.03
CA GLY A 96 14.90 18.97 9.00
C GLY A 96 14.96 17.86 10.05
N PRO A 97 16.15 17.49 10.53
CA PRO A 97 16.36 16.34 11.41
C PRO A 97 15.69 16.50 12.78
N ASP A 98 15.44 17.73 13.23
CA ASP A 98 14.81 17.99 14.52
C ASP A 98 13.32 17.62 14.56
N ARG A 99 12.68 17.50 13.38
CA ARG A 99 11.23 17.23 13.24
C ARG A 99 10.90 15.77 12.96
N VAL A 100 11.91 14.94 12.70
CA VAL A 100 11.75 13.57 12.23
C VAL A 100 12.58 12.63 13.09
N ARG A 101 11.96 11.56 13.59
CA ARG A 101 12.63 10.46 14.28
C ARG A 101 12.49 9.16 13.46
N GLY A 102 13.46 8.26 13.63
CA GLY A 102 13.53 7.00 12.86
C GLY A 102 14.43 7.10 11.61
N PRO A 103 14.37 6.12 10.68
CA PRO A 103 13.31 5.12 10.56
C PRO A 103 13.46 3.96 11.56
N GLU A 104 12.35 3.56 12.17
CA GLU A 104 12.26 2.33 12.96
C GLU A 104 11.48 1.26 12.17
N PRO A 105 11.73 -0.05 12.35
CA PRO A 105 10.87 -1.09 11.79
C PRO A 105 9.41 -0.85 12.17
N TYR A 106 8.48 -1.08 11.25
CA TYR A 106 7.06 -1.02 11.59
C TYR A 106 6.66 -2.33 12.28
N GLU A 107 6.22 -2.23 13.53
CA GLU A 107 5.66 -3.34 14.28
C GLU A 107 4.13 -3.30 14.14
N PRO A 108 3.53 -4.21 13.35
CA PRO A 108 2.09 -4.23 13.19
C PRO A 108 1.41 -4.63 14.50
N GLU A 109 0.33 -3.95 14.86
CA GLU A 109 -0.55 -4.37 15.96
C GLU A 109 -1.68 -5.29 15.47
N ALA A 110 -1.93 -5.29 14.17
CA ALA A 110 -3.00 -6.03 13.54
C ALA A 110 -2.72 -6.36 12.06
N VAL A 111 -3.27 -7.49 11.60
CA VAL A 111 -3.23 -7.93 10.20
C VAL A 111 -4.63 -8.32 9.78
N ALA A 112 -5.09 -7.81 8.65
CA ALA A 112 -6.26 -8.33 7.97
C ALA A 112 -5.86 -9.58 7.16
N ALA A 113 -6.49 -10.71 7.46
CA ALA A 113 -6.36 -11.93 6.68
C ALA A 113 -7.55 -12.03 5.71
N VAL A 114 -7.31 -11.70 4.45
CA VAL A 114 -8.30 -11.84 3.38
C VAL A 114 -8.22 -13.26 2.83
N PHE A 115 -9.34 -13.97 2.81
CA PHE A 115 -9.36 -15.38 2.46
C PHE A 115 -10.41 -15.73 1.41
N THR A 116 -10.13 -16.79 0.66
CA THR A 116 -11.07 -17.44 -0.26
C THR A 116 -10.88 -18.94 -0.23
N PRO A 117 -11.90 -19.75 -0.56
CA PRO A 117 -11.73 -21.19 -0.66
C PRO A 117 -10.57 -21.56 -1.60
N PHE A 118 -9.69 -22.45 -1.17
CA PHE A 118 -8.55 -22.87 -1.99
C PHE A 118 -9.03 -23.63 -3.22
N VAL A 119 -8.71 -23.11 -4.40
CA VAL A 119 -8.94 -23.80 -5.68
C VAL A 119 -7.63 -24.47 -6.10
N GLN A 120 -7.68 -25.77 -6.35
CA GLN A 120 -6.51 -26.51 -6.83
C GLN A 120 -6.02 -25.89 -8.14
N PRO A 121 -4.79 -25.35 -8.18
CA PRO A 121 -4.26 -24.76 -9.40
C PRO A 121 -3.85 -25.84 -10.40
N SER A 122 -3.73 -25.45 -11.67
CA SER A 122 -3.23 -26.32 -12.75
C SER A 122 -1.71 -26.44 -12.84
N TRP A 123 -0.99 -25.65 -12.04
CA TRP A 123 0.46 -25.67 -11.97
C TRP A 123 0.94 -26.62 -10.87
N ASP A 124 2.03 -27.33 -11.14
CA ASP A 124 2.69 -28.26 -10.22
C ASP A 124 4.18 -27.92 -10.07
N PRO A 125 4.80 -28.18 -8.89
CA PRO A 125 4.17 -28.72 -7.68
C PRO A 125 3.46 -27.65 -6.84
N VAL A 126 2.32 -27.98 -6.26
CA VAL A 126 1.64 -27.16 -5.25
C VAL A 126 2.38 -27.25 -3.91
N PRO A 127 2.65 -26.11 -3.22
CA PRO A 127 3.24 -26.14 -1.89
C PRO A 127 2.41 -26.98 -0.91
N PRO A 128 3.05 -27.67 0.05
CA PRO A 128 2.33 -28.42 1.07
C PRO A 128 1.43 -27.47 1.87
N ALA A 129 0.22 -27.94 2.17
CA ALA A 129 -0.71 -27.18 3.00
C ALA A 129 -0.16 -27.01 4.41
N ARG A 130 -0.41 -25.84 5.01
CA ARG A 130 0.01 -25.48 6.37
C ARG A 130 -1.19 -25.28 7.30
N PRO A 131 -1.11 -25.64 8.58
CA PRO A 131 -2.17 -25.34 9.52
C PRO A 131 -2.30 -23.83 9.70
N TRP A 132 -3.54 -23.32 9.68
CA TRP A 132 -3.82 -21.92 9.96
C TRP A 132 -3.75 -21.65 11.47
N PRO A 133 -2.86 -20.75 11.96
CA PRO A 133 -2.71 -20.48 13.39
C PRO A 133 -3.56 -19.30 13.88
N GLY A 134 -4.32 -18.65 12.99
CA GLY A 134 -5.10 -17.45 13.31
C GLY A 134 -6.55 -17.75 13.75
N PRO A 135 -7.39 -16.69 13.81
CA PRO A 135 -8.81 -16.83 14.09
C PRO A 135 -9.53 -17.77 13.12
N PRO A 136 -10.65 -18.41 13.51
CA PRO A 136 -11.36 -19.37 12.66
C PRO A 136 -11.71 -18.81 11.26
N LEU A 137 -11.54 -19.65 10.24
CA LEU A 137 -12.02 -19.40 8.87
C LEU A 137 -13.17 -20.38 8.55
N PRO A 138 -14.29 -19.92 7.96
CA PRO A 138 -14.59 -18.53 7.65
C PRO A 138 -14.84 -17.70 8.92
N GLY A 139 -14.30 -16.48 8.96
CA GLY A 139 -14.57 -15.49 10.00
C GLY A 139 -15.92 -14.77 9.84
N ALA A 140 -16.15 -13.74 10.66
CA ALA A 140 -17.29 -12.85 10.46
C ALA A 140 -17.13 -12.10 9.12
N LEU A 141 -18.22 -11.95 8.38
CA LEU A 141 -18.22 -11.23 7.11
C LEU A 141 -18.22 -9.73 7.37
N ASP A 142 -17.03 -9.11 7.37
CA ASP A 142 -16.89 -7.67 7.55
C ASP A 142 -16.38 -7.01 6.27
N GLY A 143 -17.28 -6.32 5.55
CA GLY A 143 -16.97 -5.50 4.37
C GLY A 143 -17.55 -5.99 3.02
N PRO A 144 -17.61 -5.13 1.99
CA PRO A 144 -18.22 -5.47 0.71
C PRO A 144 -17.29 -6.34 -0.16
N GLY A 145 -17.48 -7.66 -0.13
CA GLY A 145 -17.10 -8.56 -1.22
C GLY A 145 -15.84 -9.41 -1.04
N LEU A 146 -15.19 -9.39 0.13
CA LEU A 146 -14.09 -10.29 0.47
C LEU A 146 -14.33 -10.88 1.87
N ASP A 147 -14.17 -12.20 2.00
CA ASP A 147 -14.18 -12.81 3.33
C ASP A 147 -12.86 -12.41 4.03
N CYS A 148 -12.97 -11.74 5.16
CA CYS A 148 -11.83 -11.19 5.88
C CYS A 148 -11.94 -11.50 7.37
N VAL A 149 -10.82 -11.73 8.02
CA VAL A 149 -10.76 -11.80 9.49
C VAL A 149 -9.59 -10.97 10.00
N LEU A 150 -9.85 -10.25 11.08
CA LEU A 150 -8.84 -9.45 11.75
C LEU A 150 -8.02 -10.32 12.70
N VAL A 151 -6.69 -10.32 12.52
CA VAL A 151 -5.72 -10.98 13.40
C VAL A 151 -5.07 -9.94 14.29
N THR A 152 -5.26 -10.08 15.61
CA THR A 152 -4.75 -9.15 16.64
C THR A 152 -4.25 -9.94 17.86
N GLY A 153 -3.57 -9.24 18.78
CA GLY A 153 -3.18 -9.79 20.08
C GLY A 153 -2.32 -11.04 19.96
N ASP A 154 -2.60 -12.04 20.81
CA ASP A 154 -1.80 -13.27 20.92
C ASP A 154 -1.75 -14.09 19.61
N ALA A 155 -2.71 -13.90 18.69
CA ALA A 155 -2.74 -14.60 17.41
C ALA A 155 -1.79 -13.99 16.36
N LEU A 156 -1.35 -12.74 16.55
CA LEU A 156 -0.59 -12.01 15.53
C LEU A 156 0.80 -12.60 15.29
N GLY A 157 1.57 -12.83 16.34
CA GLY A 157 2.92 -13.41 16.25
C GLY A 157 2.92 -14.77 15.53
N PRO A 158 2.11 -15.76 15.97
CA PRO A 158 2.02 -17.06 15.30
C PRO A 158 1.63 -16.98 13.82
N VAL A 159 0.73 -16.06 13.44
CA VAL A 159 0.34 -15.84 12.04
C VAL A 159 1.49 -15.27 11.22
N LEU A 160 2.18 -14.25 11.72
CA LEU A 160 3.33 -13.64 11.04
C LEU A 160 4.49 -14.63 10.90
N ASP A 161 4.80 -15.40 11.95
CA ASP A 161 5.84 -16.42 11.93
C ASP A 161 5.52 -17.54 10.93
N ALA A 162 4.27 -18.01 10.90
CA ALA A 162 3.86 -19.03 9.93
C ALA A 162 3.89 -18.52 8.49
N ALA A 163 3.61 -17.22 8.29
CA ALA A 163 3.61 -16.57 6.99
C ALA A 163 5.00 -16.22 6.46
N ALA A 164 5.99 -16.02 7.33
CA ALA A 164 7.37 -15.72 6.93
C ALA A 164 7.99 -16.75 5.97
N ASP A 165 7.57 -18.02 6.11
CA ASP A 165 7.99 -19.13 5.24
C ASP A 165 6.91 -19.55 4.22
N ALA A 166 5.79 -18.82 4.14
CA ALA A 166 4.69 -19.11 3.22
C ALA A 166 4.74 -18.21 1.98
N THR A 167 3.99 -18.59 0.95
CA THR A 167 3.77 -17.75 -0.24
C THR A 167 2.28 -17.55 -0.47
N ASP A 168 1.93 -16.68 -1.42
CA ASP A 168 0.57 -16.50 -1.93
C ASP A 168 -0.06 -17.80 -2.50
N ARG A 169 0.76 -18.84 -2.69
CA ARG A 169 0.39 -20.16 -3.20
C ARG A 169 0.22 -21.22 -2.12
N THR A 170 0.61 -20.92 -0.88
CA THR A 170 0.52 -21.88 0.23
C THR A 170 -0.94 -22.08 0.63
N PRO A 171 -1.50 -23.30 0.55
CA PRO A 171 -2.82 -23.58 1.08
C PRO A 171 -2.79 -23.58 2.61
N TRP A 172 -3.77 -22.94 3.23
CA TRP A 172 -3.97 -22.95 4.68
C TRP A 172 -5.09 -23.89 5.07
N THR A 173 -4.87 -24.74 6.07
CA THR A 173 -5.85 -25.74 6.52
C THR A 173 -6.40 -25.36 7.88
N THR A 174 -7.73 -25.35 8.01
CA THR A 174 -8.45 -25.18 9.27
C THR A 174 -8.66 -26.51 9.99
N SER A 175 -9.06 -26.48 11.27
CA SER A 175 -9.23 -27.69 12.09
C SER A 175 -10.28 -28.68 11.57
N ASP A 176 -11.22 -28.21 10.75
CA ASP A 176 -12.23 -29.01 10.07
C ASP A 176 -11.75 -29.60 8.73
N GLY A 177 -10.49 -29.35 8.35
CA GLY A 177 -9.85 -29.87 7.15
C GLY A 177 -10.12 -29.05 5.88
N GLN A 178 -10.84 -27.93 5.96
CA GLN A 178 -11.02 -27.04 4.81
C GLN A 178 -9.71 -26.34 4.44
N ARG A 179 -9.54 -26.05 3.14
CA ARG A 179 -8.36 -25.37 2.61
C ARG A 179 -8.72 -23.99 2.09
N TRP A 180 -7.87 -23.02 2.40
CA TRP A 180 -8.04 -21.61 2.10
C TRP A 180 -6.81 -21.02 1.43
N THR A 181 -7.03 -20.12 0.49
CA THR A 181 -6.03 -19.15 0.06
C THR A 181 -6.15 -17.95 0.98
N VAL A 182 -5.04 -17.53 1.61
CA VAL A 182 -5.04 -16.39 2.54
C VAL A 182 -3.97 -15.40 2.13
N VAL A 183 -4.36 -14.13 2.02
CA VAL A 183 -3.47 -12.99 1.81
C VAL A 183 -3.47 -12.15 3.08
N LEU A 184 -2.28 -11.96 3.66
CA LEU A 184 -2.10 -11.14 4.84
C LEU A 184 -1.79 -9.71 4.44
N ARG A 185 -2.54 -8.78 5.03
CA ARG A 185 -2.40 -7.35 4.83
C ARG A 185 -2.28 -6.69 6.19
N VAL A 186 -1.08 -6.26 6.52
CA VAL A 186 -0.80 -5.48 7.73
C VAL A 186 -1.63 -4.18 7.73
N LEU A 187 -2.37 -3.92 8.80
CA LEU A 187 -3.07 -2.65 8.95
C LEU A 187 -2.06 -1.52 9.22
N LEU A 188 -2.29 -0.38 8.59
CA LEU A 188 -1.62 0.88 8.86
C LEU A 188 -2.19 1.51 10.13
N PRO A 189 -1.48 2.46 10.77
CA PRO A 189 -1.90 3.01 12.07
C PRO A 189 -3.28 3.69 12.11
N HIS A 190 -3.87 4.05 10.97
CA HIS A 190 -5.19 4.67 10.89
C HIS A 190 -6.31 3.69 10.52
N GLU A 191 -5.96 2.43 10.24
CA GLU A 191 -6.89 1.40 9.82
C GLU A 191 -7.16 0.48 11.01
N ASN A 192 -8.43 0.24 11.26
CA ASN A 192 -8.94 -0.40 12.47
C ASN A 192 -9.52 -1.79 12.18
N GLY A 193 -9.79 -2.11 10.91
CA GLY A 193 -10.41 -3.37 10.53
C GLY A 193 -10.41 -3.67 9.04
N CYS A 194 -11.09 -4.76 8.68
CA CYS A 194 -11.24 -5.24 7.30
C CYS A 194 -11.99 -4.23 6.41
N GLU A 195 -12.85 -3.40 6.99
CA GLU A 195 -13.61 -2.34 6.35
C GLU A 195 -12.75 -1.18 5.83
N ASP A 196 -11.57 -0.98 6.42
CA ASP A 196 -10.65 0.09 6.04
C ASP A 196 -9.73 -0.31 4.88
N LEU A 197 -9.79 -1.58 4.45
CA LEU A 197 -9.02 -2.05 3.32
C LEU A 197 -9.45 -1.31 2.03
N PRO A 198 -8.51 -0.81 1.22
CA PRO A 198 -8.87 -0.22 -0.07
C PRO A 198 -9.57 -1.28 -0.92
N THR A 199 -10.75 -0.94 -1.44
CA THR A 199 -11.44 -1.78 -2.41
C THR A 199 -10.57 -1.93 -3.66
N ARG A 200 -10.31 -3.17 -4.08
CA ARG A 200 -9.61 -3.44 -5.34
C ARG A 200 -10.35 -2.88 -6.54
#